data_AF-A0A5C7NG82-F1
#
_entry.id   AF-A0A5C7NG82-F1
#
_cell.length_a   1.000
_cell.length_b   1.000
_cell.length_c   1.000
_cell.angle_alpha   90.00
_cell.angle_beta   90.00
_cell.angle_gamma   90.00
#
_symmetry.space_group_name_H-M   'P 1'
#
loop_
_entity.id
_entity.type
_entity.pdbx_description
1 polymer ?
#
loop_
_entity_poly.entity_id
_entity_poly.type
_entity_poly.pdbx_seq_one_letter_code
_entity_poly.pdbx_strand_id
1 'polypeptide(L)'
;DGIVDPIVYQEAIKLIAEHHEAGRDVIIISSSGTEIVEPIGARLGVDKAIGTQMVIEDGKYTGEILFYAYGPGKADAMRQLAEDEGYDLSASYAYSDSYTDLPMLEVVGHPFAVNPDEQLRRVARERVWPVLEFAKPVSMQRSVSKEQKTAAGAAGAAAAVALGLAWYARYRRGR
;
A
#
# COMPACT_ATOMS: atom_id res chain seq x y z
N ASP A 1 -17.11 21.91 3.97
CA ASP A 1 -16.57 20.57 3.69
C ASP A 1 -16.02 19.92 4.95
N GLY A 2 -16.91 19.27 5.70
CA GLY A 2 -16.62 18.61 6.99
C GLY A 2 -16.09 17.19 6.82
N ILE A 3 -15.02 17.04 6.04
CA ILE A 3 -14.37 15.75 5.84
C ILE A 3 -13.44 15.53 7.04
N VAL A 4 -13.69 14.47 7.81
CA VAL A 4 -12.79 14.04 8.89
C VAL A 4 -11.44 13.67 8.28
N ASP A 5 -10.35 14.37 8.66
CA ASP A 5 -8.99 14.00 8.25
C ASP A 5 -8.60 12.71 8.98
N PRO A 6 -8.35 11.59 8.27
CA PRO A 6 -8.05 10.34 8.92
C PRO A 6 -6.68 10.40 9.61
N ILE A 7 -6.58 9.69 10.73
CA ILE A 7 -5.32 9.44 11.41
C ILE A 7 -4.68 8.21 10.77
N VAL A 8 -3.41 8.33 10.39
CA VAL A 8 -2.60 7.24 9.83
C VAL A 8 -1.26 7.18 10.55
N TYR A 9 -0.56 6.05 10.48
CA TYR A 9 0.80 5.96 11.01
C TYR A 9 1.79 6.58 10.03
N GLN A 10 2.69 7.44 10.51
CA GLN A 10 3.75 8.02 9.67
C GLN A 10 4.62 6.92 9.05
N GLU A 11 4.85 5.83 9.79
CA GLU A 11 5.58 4.66 9.35
C GLU A 11 4.92 3.97 8.15
N ALA A 12 3.59 3.96 8.08
CA ALA A 12 2.86 3.42 6.94
C ALA A 12 3.04 4.28 5.69
N ILE A 13 2.98 5.61 5.82
CA ILE A 13 3.17 6.52 4.67
C ILE A 13 4.60 6.37 4.11
N LYS A 14 5.60 6.34 5.00
CA LYS A 14 7.00 6.09 4.60
C LYS A 14 7.16 4.76 3.87
N LEU A 15 6.52 3.70 4.38
CA LEU A 15 6.58 2.37 3.77
C LEU A 15 5.94 2.33 2.37
N ILE A 16 4.84 3.06 2.16
CA ILE A 16 4.24 3.24 0.83
C ILE A 16 5.24 3.92 -0.10
N ALA A 17 5.84 5.03 0.34
CA ALA A 17 6.84 5.76 -0.46
C ALA A 17 8.06 4.89 -0.81
N GLU A 18 8.55 4.07 0.13
CA GLU A 18 9.67 3.14 -0.10
C GLU A 18 9.35 2.10 -1.19
N HIS A 19 8.12 1.58 -1.23
CA HIS A 19 7.70 0.64 -2.29
C HIS A 19 7.62 1.33 -3.64
N HIS A 20 7.06 2.55 -3.69
CA HIS A 20 7.04 3.35 -4.93
C HIS A 20 8.43 3.70 -5.43
N GLU A 21 9.35 4.09 -4.54
CA GLU A 21 10.76 4.34 -4.89
C GLU A 21 11.47 3.09 -5.43
N ALA A 22 11.04 1.91 -4.98
CA ALA A 22 11.50 0.62 -5.49
C ALA A 22 10.80 0.18 -6.80
N GLY A 23 9.90 1.01 -7.36
CA GLY A 23 9.15 0.72 -8.59
C GLY A 23 8.08 -0.36 -8.41
N ARG A 24 7.50 -0.48 -7.20
CA ARG A 24 6.44 -1.43 -6.88
C ARG A 24 5.11 -0.72 -6.73
N ASP A 25 4.07 -1.32 -7.28
CA ASP A 25 2.70 -0.88 -7.06
C ASP A 25 2.27 -1.23 -5.63
N VAL A 26 1.51 -0.32 -5.01
CA VAL A 26 0.97 -0.46 -3.67
C VAL A 26 -0.54 -0.62 -3.77
N ILE A 27 -1.04 -1.72 -3.22
CA ILE A 27 -2.46 -2.07 -3.24
C ILE A 27 -2.98 -2.21 -1.81
N ILE A 28 -4.09 -1.53 -1.50
CA ILE A 28 -4.83 -1.76 -0.24
C ILE A 28 -5.90 -2.82 -0.47
N ILE A 29 -5.95 -3.83 0.38
CA ILE A 29 -7.03 -4.83 0.40
C ILE A 29 -7.68 -4.83 1.79
N SER A 30 -8.97 -4.50 1.86
CA SER A 30 -9.67 -4.27 3.13
C SER A 30 -11.07 -4.88 3.12
N SER A 31 -11.50 -5.41 4.27
CA SER A 31 -12.87 -5.91 4.46
C SER A 31 -13.91 -4.80 4.52
N SER A 32 -13.49 -3.54 4.62
CA SER A 32 -14.38 -2.38 4.51
C SER A 32 -14.94 -2.24 3.09
N GLY A 33 -16.08 -1.57 2.96
CA GLY A 33 -16.72 -1.31 1.66
C GLY A 33 -15.81 -0.50 0.72
N THR A 34 -15.85 -0.83 -0.56
CA THR A 34 -15.04 -0.19 -1.62
C THR A 34 -15.21 1.34 -1.63
N GLU A 35 -16.42 1.82 -1.37
CA GLU A 35 -16.78 3.25 -1.31
C GLU A 35 -16.07 4.02 -0.19
N ILE A 36 -15.57 3.30 0.83
CA ILE A 36 -14.77 3.86 1.93
C ILE A 36 -13.28 3.75 1.62
N VAL A 37 -12.86 2.59 1.12
CA VAL A 37 -11.44 2.26 0.95
C VAL A 37 -10.83 3.03 -0.22
N GLU A 38 -11.53 3.16 -1.35
CA GLU A 38 -11.00 3.85 -2.53
C GLU A 38 -10.66 5.33 -2.28
N PRO A 39 -11.53 6.17 -1.67
CA PRO A 39 -11.19 7.57 -1.38
C PRO A 39 -10.02 7.71 -0.40
N ILE A 40 -9.88 6.78 0.55
CA ILE A 40 -8.76 6.74 1.49
C ILE A 40 -7.48 6.37 0.75
N GLY A 41 -7.51 5.33 -0.07
CA GLY A 41 -6.39 4.89 -0.90
C GLY A 41 -5.90 5.99 -1.83
N ALA A 42 -6.81 6.65 -2.55
CA ALA A 42 -6.48 7.76 -3.45
C ALA A 42 -5.77 8.91 -2.72
N ARG A 43 -6.14 9.20 -1.47
CA ARG A 43 -5.47 10.23 -0.66
C ARG A 43 -4.11 9.80 -0.13
N LEU A 44 -3.94 8.51 0.14
CA LEU A 44 -2.64 7.93 0.50
C LEU A 44 -1.70 7.81 -0.70
N GLY A 45 -2.24 7.90 -1.91
CA GLY A 45 -1.48 7.78 -3.15
C GLY A 45 -1.16 6.34 -3.52
N VAL A 46 -1.90 5.36 -3.01
CA VAL A 46 -1.75 3.96 -3.44
C VAL A 46 -2.32 3.77 -4.85
N ASP A 47 -1.80 2.78 -5.57
CA ASP A 47 -2.13 2.56 -6.98
C ASP A 47 -3.51 1.93 -7.16
N LYS A 48 -3.90 1.04 -6.23
CA LYS A 48 -5.21 0.36 -6.22
C LYS A 48 -5.75 0.15 -4.81
N ALA A 49 -7.06 0.08 -4.72
CA ALA A 49 -7.79 -0.27 -3.51
C ALA A 49 -8.86 -1.32 -3.84
N ILE A 50 -8.91 -2.38 -3.06
CA ILE A 50 -9.89 -3.46 -3.16
C ILE A 50 -10.64 -3.54 -1.83
N GLY A 51 -11.92 -3.21 -1.86
CA GLY A 51 -12.84 -3.35 -0.74
C GLY A 51 -13.84 -4.47 -0.92
N THR A 52 -14.65 -4.70 0.10
CA THR A 52 -15.91 -5.46 -0.02
C THR A 52 -16.83 -4.75 -0.99
N GLN A 53 -17.50 -5.50 -1.87
CA GLN A 53 -18.43 -4.98 -2.86
C GLN A 53 -19.85 -5.46 -2.54
N MET A 54 -20.77 -4.51 -2.47
CA MET A 54 -22.20 -4.76 -2.26
C MET A 54 -22.94 -4.71 -3.58
N VAL A 55 -24.01 -5.48 -3.71
CA VAL A 55 -24.91 -5.36 -4.86
C VAL A 55 -25.71 -4.06 -4.73
N ILE A 56 -25.74 -3.29 -5.82
CA ILE A 56 -26.48 -2.04 -5.93
C ILE A 56 -27.51 -2.19 -7.06
N GLU A 57 -28.77 -1.97 -6.72
CA GLU A 57 -29.89 -1.94 -7.68
C GLU A 57 -30.64 -0.62 -7.51
N ASP A 58 -30.95 0.04 -8.63
CA ASP A 58 -31.62 1.34 -8.65
C ASP A 58 -30.98 2.40 -7.72
N GLY A 59 -29.64 2.38 -7.64
CA GLY A 59 -28.86 3.29 -6.80
C GLY A 59 -28.95 3.03 -5.30
N LYS A 60 -29.43 1.85 -4.88
CA LYS A 60 -29.57 1.45 -3.47
C LYS A 60 -28.88 0.13 -3.21
N TYR A 61 -28.29 0.00 -2.02
CA TYR A 61 -27.77 -1.29 -1.55
C TYR A 61 -28.92 -2.28 -1.36
N THR A 62 -28.78 -3.47 -1.95
CA THR A 62 -29.75 -4.56 -1.75
C THR A 62 -29.53 -5.28 -0.42
N GLY A 63 -28.34 -5.15 0.16
CA GLY A 63 -27.87 -5.89 1.34
C GLY A 63 -27.12 -7.17 0.98
N GLU A 64 -27.08 -7.56 -0.29
CA GLU A 64 -26.31 -8.71 -0.76
C GLU A 64 -24.85 -8.33 -1.01
N ILE A 65 -23.95 -9.27 -0.68
CA ILE A 65 -22.50 -9.10 -0.87
C ILE A 65 -22.12 -9.75 -2.20
N LEU A 66 -21.58 -8.95 -3.12
CA LEU A 66 -21.04 -9.43 -4.40
C LEU A 66 -19.66 -10.06 -4.22
N PHE A 67 -18.81 -9.38 -3.44
CA PHE A 67 -17.46 -9.85 -3.14
C PHE A 67 -17.09 -9.45 -1.71
N TYR A 68 -16.59 -10.42 -0.92
CA TYR A 68 -16.20 -10.18 0.47
C TYR A 68 -14.69 -10.23 0.63
N ALA A 69 -14.07 -9.07 0.83
CA ALA A 69 -12.63 -8.91 1.01
C ALA A 69 -12.18 -9.28 2.45
N TYR A 70 -12.49 -10.50 2.88
CA TYR A 70 -12.22 -10.98 4.23
C TYR A 70 -11.62 -12.38 4.23
N GLY A 71 -10.57 -12.57 5.03
CA GLY A 71 -9.87 -13.84 5.14
C GLY A 71 -9.44 -14.41 3.78
N PRO A 72 -9.89 -15.63 3.41
CA PRO A 72 -9.56 -16.22 2.11
C PRO A 72 -9.90 -15.31 0.91
N GLY A 73 -10.97 -14.52 0.99
CA GLY A 73 -11.37 -13.62 -0.10
C GLY A 73 -10.31 -12.56 -0.43
N LYS A 74 -9.49 -12.13 0.54
CA LYS A 74 -8.34 -11.25 0.27
C LYS A 74 -7.25 -11.98 -0.51
N ALA A 75 -6.94 -13.22 -0.13
CA ALA A 75 -5.95 -14.03 -0.82
C ALA A 75 -6.38 -14.34 -2.26
N ASP A 76 -7.67 -14.62 -2.47
CA ASP A 76 -8.23 -14.87 -3.80
C ASP A 76 -8.16 -13.60 -4.66
N ALA A 77 -8.48 -12.43 -4.10
CA ALA A 77 -8.31 -11.16 -4.81
C ALA A 77 -6.85 -10.87 -5.19
N MET A 78 -5.88 -11.21 -4.34
CA MET A 78 -4.46 -11.09 -4.68
C MET A 78 -4.05 -12.00 -5.82
N ARG A 79 -4.52 -13.26 -5.82
CA ARG A 79 -4.21 -14.20 -6.91
C ARG A 79 -4.81 -13.74 -8.22
N GLN A 80 -6.08 -13.32 -8.21
CA GLN A 80 -6.75 -12.79 -9.40
C GLN A 80 -6.03 -11.55 -9.94
N LEU A 81 -5.70 -10.59 -9.06
CA LEU A 81 -4.97 -9.38 -9.45
C LEU A 81 -3.59 -9.72 -10.03
N ALA A 82 -2.88 -10.69 -9.44
CA ALA A 82 -1.60 -11.16 -9.92
C ALA A 82 -1.68 -11.82 -11.30
N GLU A 83 -2.73 -12.61 -11.55
CA GLU A 83 -3.00 -13.20 -12.87
C GLU A 83 -3.35 -12.13 -13.92
N ASP A 84 -4.19 -11.16 -13.55
CA ASP A 84 -4.67 -10.13 -14.48
C ASP A 84 -3.58 -9.12 -14.86
N GLU A 85 -2.69 -8.78 -13.93
CA GLU A 85 -1.68 -7.72 -14.10
C GLU A 85 -0.24 -8.22 -14.16
N GLY A 86 -0.04 -9.54 -14.00
CA GLY A 86 1.27 -10.19 -14.11
C GLY A 86 2.17 -9.98 -12.91
N TYR A 87 1.62 -9.79 -11.69
CA TYR A 87 2.44 -9.72 -10.48
C TYR A 87 2.97 -11.10 -10.07
N ASP A 88 4.24 -11.16 -9.70
CA ASP A 88 4.83 -12.35 -9.06
C ASP A 88 4.63 -12.27 -7.55
N LEU A 89 3.63 -13.00 -7.03
CA LEU A 89 3.34 -13.02 -5.59
C LEU A 89 4.53 -13.52 -4.74
N SER A 90 5.41 -14.35 -5.29
CA SER A 90 6.60 -14.81 -4.58
C SER A 90 7.67 -13.72 -4.41
N ALA A 91 7.58 -12.64 -5.20
CA ALA A 91 8.39 -11.42 -5.06
C ALA A 91 7.61 -10.26 -4.38
N SER A 92 6.33 -10.47 -4.08
CA SER A 92 5.46 -9.46 -3.47
C SER A 92 5.56 -9.42 -1.94
N TYR A 93 5.07 -8.30 -1.39
CA TYR A 93 5.06 -8.01 0.04
C TYR A 93 3.61 -7.89 0.52
N ALA A 94 3.33 -8.38 1.73
CA ALA A 94 2.03 -8.20 2.37
C ALA A 94 2.18 -7.81 3.83
N TYR A 95 1.28 -6.95 4.31
CA TYR A 95 1.30 -6.37 5.64
C TYR A 95 -0.11 -6.49 6.25
N SER A 96 -0.21 -7.04 7.46
CA SER A 96 -1.48 -7.06 8.20
C SER A 96 -1.26 -7.11 9.71
N ASP A 97 -2.24 -6.61 10.46
CA ASP A 97 -2.33 -6.66 11.91
C ASP A 97 -3.21 -7.81 12.42
N SER A 98 -4.00 -8.43 11.54
CA SER A 98 -5.02 -9.41 11.93
C SER A 98 -4.70 -10.84 11.50
N TYR A 99 -4.91 -11.80 12.40
CA TYR A 99 -4.84 -13.22 12.09
C TYR A 99 -5.84 -13.64 11.01
N THR A 100 -6.95 -12.92 10.86
CA THR A 100 -7.94 -13.20 9.81
C THR A 100 -7.33 -13.11 8.41
N ASP A 101 -6.30 -12.27 8.23
CA ASP A 101 -5.58 -12.12 6.97
C ASP A 101 -4.44 -13.12 6.79
N LEU A 102 -4.31 -14.14 7.64
CA LEU A 102 -3.29 -15.18 7.49
C LEU A 102 -3.24 -15.78 6.07
N PRO A 103 -4.38 -16.12 5.41
CA PRO A 103 -4.35 -16.61 4.04
C PRO A 103 -3.71 -15.62 3.04
N MET A 104 -3.89 -14.32 3.26
CA MET A 104 -3.32 -13.24 2.44
C MET A 104 -1.79 -13.15 2.63
N LEU A 105 -1.32 -13.32 3.87
CA LEU A 105 0.11 -13.33 4.18
C LEU A 105 0.80 -14.60 3.67
N GLU A 106 0.10 -15.73 3.61
CA GLU A 106 0.65 -17.02 3.15
C GLU A 106 0.90 -17.12 1.65
N VAL A 107 0.28 -16.26 0.83
CA VAL A 107 0.43 -16.32 -0.63
C VAL A 107 1.62 -15.52 -1.17
N VAL A 108 2.26 -14.69 -0.34
CA VAL A 108 3.40 -13.86 -0.76
C VAL A 108 4.74 -14.39 -0.29
N GLY A 109 5.82 -14.01 -0.97
CA GLY A 109 7.18 -14.34 -0.54
C GLY A 109 7.69 -13.50 0.63
N HIS A 110 7.12 -12.32 0.86
CA HIS A 110 7.58 -11.38 1.89
C HIS A 110 6.42 -10.93 2.83
N PRO A 111 5.94 -11.80 3.73
CA PRO A 111 4.91 -11.45 4.70
C PRO A 111 5.46 -10.67 5.90
N PHE A 112 4.71 -9.67 6.36
CA PHE A 112 5.01 -8.85 7.53
C PHE A 112 3.79 -8.74 8.43
N ALA A 113 3.99 -8.98 9.72
CA ALA A 113 2.99 -8.69 10.74
C ALA A 113 3.21 -7.25 11.25
N VAL A 114 2.16 -6.43 11.29
CA VAL A 114 2.24 -5.02 11.71
C VAL A 114 1.35 -4.80 12.92
N ASN A 115 1.88 -4.40 14.07
CA ASN A 115 1.12 -4.28 15.32
C ASN A 115 0.18 -5.49 15.58
N PRO A 116 0.65 -6.75 15.41
CA PRO A 116 -0.24 -7.88 15.26
C PRO A 116 -1.03 -8.20 16.53
N ASP A 117 -2.25 -8.71 16.32
CA ASP A 117 -3.03 -9.39 17.35
C ASP A 117 -2.28 -10.62 17.92
N GLU A 118 -2.76 -11.16 19.04
CA GLU A 118 -2.07 -12.25 19.74
C GLU A 118 -1.88 -13.50 18.86
N GLN A 119 -2.87 -13.83 18.04
CA GLN A 119 -2.85 -15.03 17.20
C GLN A 119 -1.86 -14.87 16.05
N LEU A 120 -1.90 -13.74 15.34
CA LEU A 120 -0.95 -13.43 14.27
C LEU A 120 0.47 -13.30 14.83
N ARG A 121 0.64 -12.71 16.02
CA ARG A 121 1.95 -12.60 16.67
C ARG A 121 2.54 -13.97 16.98
N ARG A 122 1.72 -14.95 17.36
CA ARG A 122 2.17 -16.34 17.56
C ARG A 122 2.63 -16.96 16.25
N VAL A 123 1.85 -16.83 15.18
CA VAL A 123 2.22 -17.33 13.85
C VAL A 123 3.51 -16.68 13.35
N ALA A 124 3.63 -15.36 13.47
CA ALA A 124 4.82 -14.63 13.04
C ALA A 124 6.08 -15.12 13.78
N ARG A 125 5.99 -15.42 15.08
CA ARG A 125 7.11 -16.04 15.83
C ARG A 125 7.43 -17.45 15.35
N GLU A 126 6.40 -18.29 15.19
CA GLU A 126 6.57 -19.70 14.75
C GLU A 126 7.20 -19.79 13.36
N ARG A 127 6.84 -18.87 12.45
CA ARG A 127 7.31 -18.83 11.06
C ARG A 127 8.47 -17.88 10.80
N VAL A 128 8.97 -17.22 11.86
CA VAL A 128 10.04 -16.22 11.80
C VAL A 128 9.72 -15.09 10.81
N TRP A 129 8.45 -14.68 10.75
CA TRP A 129 8.04 -13.52 9.96
C TRP A 129 8.46 -12.23 10.68
N PRO A 130 8.93 -11.21 9.95
CA PRO A 130 9.20 -9.90 10.53
C PRO A 130 7.95 -9.29 11.17
N VAL A 131 8.13 -8.69 12.34
CA VAL A 131 7.10 -7.92 13.04
C VAL A 131 7.50 -6.45 13.04
N LEU A 132 6.62 -5.58 12.52
CA LEU A 132 6.77 -4.13 12.55
C LEU A 132 5.88 -3.56 13.64
N GLU A 133 6.40 -2.58 14.37
CA GLU A 133 5.65 -1.85 15.39
C GLU A 133 5.54 -0.37 14.94
N PHE A 134 4.33 0.07 14.61
CA PHE A 134 4.01 1.45 14.21
C PHE A 134 3.44 2.20 15.39
N ALA A 135 3.98 3.40 15.67
CA ALA A 135 3.69 4.11 16.91
C ALA A 135 3.34 5.59 16.74
N LYS A 136 3.51 6.18 15.55
CA LYS A 136 3.37 7.63 15.34
C LYS A 136 2.11 7.98 14.52
N PRO A 137 0.94 8.13 15.17
CA PRO A 137 -0.25 8.61 14.50
C PRO A 137 -0.08 10.07 14.07
N VAL A 138 -0.44 10.35 12.83
CA VAL A 138 -0.35 11.68 12.19
C VAL A 138 -1.59 11.93 11.33
N SER A 139 -1.84 13.21 11.06
CA SER A 139 -2.88 13.63 10.12
C SER A 139 -2.47 13.26 8.69
N MET A 140 -3.35 12.59 7.95
CA MET A 140 -3.06 12.11 6.60
C MET A 140 -2.71 13.25 5.66
N GLN A 141 -3.53 14.30 5.62
CA GLN A 141 -3.30 15.46 4.73
C GLN A 141 -1.93 16.12 4.95
N ARG A 142 -1.53 16.29 6.22
CA ARG A 142 -0.29 16.98 6.56
C ARG A 142 0.94 16.13 6.25
N SER A 143 0.83 14.80 6.44
CA SER A 143 1.97 13.92 6.26
C SER A 143 2.20 13.50 4.81
N VAL A 144 1.15 13.17 4.05
CA VAL A 144 1.26 12.86 2.61
C VAL A 144 1.86 14.04 1.85
N SER A 145 1.37 15.25 2.11
CA SER A 145 1.89 16.46 1.46
C SER A 145 3.35 16.77 1.80
N LYS A 146 3.84 16.35 2.97
CA LYS A 146 5.24 16.52 3.36
C LYS A 146 6.14 15.53 2.62
N GLU A 147 5.76 14.26 2.60
CA GLU A 147 6.55 13.22 1.93
C GLU A 147 6.60 13.43 0.41
N GLN A 148 5.48 13.76 -0.23
CA GLN A 148 5.44 14.09 -1.66
C GLN A 148 6.37 15.27 -2.01
N LYS A 149 6.44 16.30 -1.16
CA LYS A 149 7.36 17.43 -1.36
C LYS A 149 8.82 17.02 -1.19
N THR A 150 9.13 16.15 -0.24
CA THR A 150 10.48 15.63 -0.04
C THR A 150 10.92 14.76 -1.23
N ALA A 151 10.06 13.85 -1.68
CA ALA A 151 10.32 13.00 -2.85
C ALA A 151 10.53 13.84 -4.13
N ALA A 152 9.66 14.81 -4.40
CA ALA A 152 9.80 15.72 -5.54
C ALA A 152 11.09 16.55 -5.50
N GLY A 153 11.49 17.02 -4.31
CA GLY A 153 12.74 17.77 -4.12
C GLY A 153 13.99 16.91 -4.38
N ALA A 154 14.00 15.66 -3.91
CA ALA A 154 15.10 14.72 -4.15
C ALA A 154 15.21 14.33 -5.63
N ALA A 155 14.08 14.01 -6.29
CA ALA A 155 14.04 13.69 -7.71
C ALA A 155 14.51 14.88 -8.58
N GLY A 156 14.07 16.10 -8.26
CA GLY A 156 14.50 17.32 -8.95
C GLY A 156 16.00 17.59 -8.81
N ALA A 157 16.58 17.38 -7.62
CA ALA A 157 18.01 17.52 -7.40
C ALA A 157 18.83 16.47 -8.17
N ALA A 158 18.41 15.21 -8.15
CA ALA A 158 19.07 14.13 -8.91
C ALA A 158 19.02 14.38 -10.42
N ALA A 159 17.87 14.81 -10.95
CA ALA A 159 17.72 15.17 -12.36
C ALA A 159 18.62 16.36 -12.76
N ALA A 160 18.70 17.40 -11.92
CA ALA A 160 19.57 18.56 -12.16
C ALA A 160 21.07 18.17 -12.17
N VAL A 161 21.50 17.30 -11.25
CA VAL A 161 22.89 16.78 -11.24
C VAL A 161 23.17 15.94 -12.48
N ALA A 162 22.27 15.04 -12.86
CA ALA A 162 22.43 14.22 -14.06
C ALA A 162 22.51 15.07 -15.34
N LEU A 163 21.64 16.08 -15.49
CA LEU A 163 21.68 17.04 -16.59
C LEU A 163 22.98 17.86 -16.58
N GLY A 164 23.44 18.30 -15.41
CA GLY A 164 24.69 19.03 -15.24
C GLY A 164 25.92 18.19 -15.65
N LEU A 165 25.97 16.92 -15.26
CA LEU A 165 27.04 15.99 -15.65
C LEU A 165 27.02 15.68 -17.15
N ALA A 166 25.83 15.46 -17.73
CA ALA A 166 25.66 15.25 -19.17
C ALA A 166 26.09 16.48 -19.98
N TRP A 167 25.69 17.68 -19.54
CA TRP A 167 26.11 18.94 -20.15
C TRP A 167 27.64 19.15 -20.05
N TYR A 168 28.22 18.93 -18.87
CA TYR A 168 29.67 19.04 -18.63
C TYR A 168 30.48 18.05 -19.50
N ALA A 169 30.04 16.79 -19.59
CA ALA A 169 30.68 15.77 -20.42
C ALA A 169 30.61 16.11 -21.92
N ARG A 170 29.49 16.69 -22.38
CA ARG A 170 29.32 17.15 -23.76
C ARG A 170 30.23 18.35 -24.08
N TYR A 171 30.36 19.29 -23.15
CA TYR A 171 31.25 20.46 -23.29
C TYR A 171 32.73 20.06 -23.39
N ARG A 172 33.17 19.02 -22.66
CA ARG A 172 34.57 18.58 -22.65
C ARG A 172 35.02 17.83 -23.92
N ARG A 173 34.09 17.23 -24.68
CA ARG A 173 34.40 16.50 -25.94
C ARG A 173 34.48 17.40 -27.18
N GLY A 174 34.05 18.65 -27.08
CA GLY A 174 34.10 19.63 -28.18
C GLY A 174 35.35 20.50 -28.20
N ARG A 175 36.40 20.12 -27.45
CA ARG A 175 37.70 20.80 -27.40
C ARG A 175 38.81 19.90 -27.91
#